data_AF-A0A352FRI5-F1
#
_entry.id   AF-A0A352FRI5-F1
#
_cell.length_a   1.000
_cell.length_b   1.000
_cell.length_c   1.000
_cell.angle_alpha   90.00
_cell.angle_beta   90.00
_cell.angle_gamma   90.00
#
_symmetry.space_group_name_H-M   'P 1'
#
loop_
_entity.id
_entity.type
_entity.pdbx_description
1 polymer ?
#
loop_
_entity_poly.entity_id
_entity_poly.type
_entity_poly.pdbx_seq_one_letter_code
_entity_poly.pdbx_strand_id
1 'polypeptide(L)' 'MHYHLIGICGTAMASLAGMLQASGHQVTGSDENVFHP' A
#
# COMPACT_ATOMS: atom_id res chain seq x y z
N MET A 1 -7.89 -8.00 -9.01
CA MET A 1 -8.60 -7.13 -8.04
C MET A 1 -7.67 -6.02 -7.61
N HIS A 2 -8.21 -4.82 -7.40
CA HIS A 2 -7.46 -3.61 -7.06
C HIS A 2 -7.78 -3.23 -5.62
N TYR A 3 -6.75 -3.15 -4.77
CA TYR A 3 -6.86 -2.80 -3.36
C TYR A 3 -6.29 -1.41 -3.13
N HIS A 4 -7.11 -0.52 -2.60
CA HIS A 4 -6.67 0.82 -2.19
C HIS A 4 -6.48 0.86 -0.68
N LEU A 5 -5.24 0.99 -0.22
CA LEU A 5 -4.89 1.09 1.19
C LEU A 5 -4.73 2.56 1.56
N ILE A 6 -5.45 3.00 2.59
CA ILE A 6 -5.26 4.33 3.19
C ILE A 6 -4.32 4.15 4.39
N GLY A 7 -3.20 4.88 4.42
CA GLY A 7 -2.17 4.74 5.45
C GLY A 7 -1.13 3.65 5.16
N ILE A 8 -0.62 3.57 3.92
CA ILE A 8 0.36 2.55 3.50
C ILE A 8 1.75 2.73 4.15
N CYS A 9 2.07 3.90 4.73
CA CYS A 9 3.37 4.17 5.34
C CYS A 9 3.62 3.32 6.60
N GLY A 10 2.58 2.73 7.20
CA GLY A 10 2.75 1.77 8.29
C GLY A 10 3.51 0.51 7.82
N THR A 11 4.57 0.11 8.53
CA THR A 11 5.36 -1.10 8.23
C THR A 11 4.51 -2.37 8.10
N ALA A 12 3.46 -2.48 8.93
CA ALA A 12 2.48 -3.56 8.83
C ALA A 12 1.72 -3.53 7.49
N MET A 13 1.25 -2.35 7.07
CA MET A 13 0.52 -2.16 5.81
C MET A 13 1.43 -2.35 4.59
N ALA A 14 2.71 -1.98 4.68
CA ALA A 14 3.70 -2.26 3.65
C ALA A 14 3.93 -3.77 3.46
N SER A 15 4.02 -4.54 4.55
CA SER A 15 4.16 -6.00 4.47
C SER A 15 2.93 -6.67 3.86
N LEU A 16 1.72 -6.22 4.21
CA LEU A 16 0.46 -6.68 3.63
C LEU A 16 0.35 -6.32 2.14
N ALA A 17 0.72 -5.09 1.78
CA ALA A 17 0.74 -4.63 0.40
C ALA A 17 1.71 -5.46 -0.46
N GLY A 18 2.89 -5.80 0.08
CA GLY A 18 3.85 -6.68 -0.58
C GLY A 18 3.31 -8.08 -0.84
N MET A 19 2.60 -8.68 0.13
CA MET A 19 1.96 -10.00 -0.04
C MET A 19 0.82 -9.97 -1.07
N LEU A 20 0.01 -8.91 -1.05
CA LEU A 20 -1.07 -8.71 -2.02
C LEU A 20 -0.50 -8.48 -3.43
N GLN A 21 0.59 -7.74 -3.56
CA GLN A 21 1.27 -7.54 -4.84
C GLN A 21 1.93 -8.82 -5.35
N ALA A 22 2.54 -9.62 -4.47
CA ALA A 22 3.12 -10.92 -4.80
C ALA A 22 2.06 -11.95 -5.23
N SER A 23 0.83 -11.84 -4.74
CA SER A 23 -0.30 -12.67 -5.18
C SER A 23 -0.96 -12.18 -6.48
N GLY A 24 -0.36 -11.19 -7.16
CA GLY A 24 -0.84 -10.68 -8.44
C GLY A 24 -1.95 -9.63 -8.33
N HIS A 25 -2.20 -9.12 -7.12
CA HIS A 25 -3.17 -8.06 -6.91
C HIS A 25 -2.52 -6.69 -7.05
N GLN A 26 -3.22 -5.77 -7.72
CA GLN A 26 -2.75 -4.39 -7.77
C GLN A 26 -3.10 -3.72 -6.45
N VAL A 27 -2.08 -3.22 -5.75
CA VAL A 27 -2.22 -2.52 -4.48
C VAL A 27 -1.75 -1.09 -4.70
N THR A 28 -2.61 -0.13 -4.37
CA THR A 28 -2.29 1.30 -4.43
C THR A 28 -2.47 1.89 -3.03
N GLY A 29 -1.49 2.66 -2.58
CA GLY A 29 -1.54 3.31 -1.29
C GLY A 29 -1.79 4.81 -1.43
N SER A 30 -2.68 5.36 -0.62
CA SER A 30 -2.70 6.79 -0.34
C SER A 30 -2.22 6.96 1.09
N ASP A 31 -1.10 7.66 1.27
CA ASP A 31 -0.60 8.00 2.59
C ASP A 31 -0.64 9.51 2.75
N GLU A 32 -1.15 9.98 3.89
CA GLU A 32 -1.22 11.41 4.19
C GLU A 32 0.18 12.02 4.39
N ASN A 33 1.22 11.18 4.52
CA ASN A 33 2.62 11.57 4.60
C ASN A 33 3.37 11.41 3.26
N VAL A 34 2.69 11.41 2.11
CA VAL A 34 3.35 11.79 0.85
C VAL A 34 3.67 13.28 0.93
N PHE A 35 4.68 13.60 1.75
CA PHE A 35 5.35 14.87 1.75
C PHE A 35 5.87 15.09 0.33
N HIS A 36 5.28 16.07 -0.33
CA HIS A 36 5.74 16.57 -1.61
C HIS A 36 7.23 16.92 -1.51
N PRO A 37 8.12 16.41 -2.38
CA PRO A 37 9.43 17.02 -2.57
C PRO A 37 9.31 18.43 -3.16
#